data_AF-A0A9D7LYM3-F1
#
_entry.id   AF-A0A9D7LYM3-F1
#
_cell.length_a   1.000
_cell.length_b   1.000
_cell.length_c   1.000
_cell.angle_alpha   90.00
_cell.angle_beta   90.00
_cell.angle_gamma   90.00
#
_symmetry.space_group_name_H-M   'P 1'
#
loop_
_entity.id
_entity.type
_entity.pdbx_description
1 polymer ?
#
loop_
_entity_poly.entity_id
_entity_poly.type
_entity_poly.pdbx_seq_one_letter_code
_entity_poly.pdbx_strand_id
1 'polypeptide(L)' 'MSSNIPLKGSDIFVIGNPEGFESTVSKGIISAIRAENKIIQISAPISPGSSGSPIMKKIQ' A
#
# COMPACT_ATOMS: atom_id res chain seq x y z
N MET A 1 13.12 -16.14 8.42
CA MET A 1 12.13 -15.14 8.86
C MET A 1 10.99 -15.13 7.85
N SER A 2 9.77 -15.52 8.24
CA SER A 2 8.63 -15.42 7.32
C SER A 2 8.20 -13.96 7.26
N SER A 3 8.47 -13.28 6.14
CA SER A 3 7.83 -12.00 5.86
C SER A 3 6.32 -12.25 5.78
N ASN A 4 5.57 -11.71 6.74
CA ASN A 4 4.12 -11.86 6.80
C ASN A 4 3.47 -10.88 5.82
N ILE A 5 3.72 -11.14 4.54
CA ILE A 5 3.21 -10.32 3.43
C ILE A 5 1.73 -10.62 3.29
N PRO A 6 0.85 -9.60 3.33
CA PRO A 6 -0.58 -9.86 3.26
C PRO A 6 -0.94 -10.49 1.90
N LEU A 7 -1.97 -11.32 1.91
CA LEU A 7 -2.41 -12.06 0.73
C LEU A 7 -2.93 -11.11 -0.37
N LYS A 8 -2.84 -11.53 -1.62
CA LYS A 8 -3.54 -10.86 -2.73
C LYS A 8 -5.03 -10.73 -2.38
N GLY A 9 -5.62 -9.57 -2.65
CA GLY A 9 -6.99 -9.23 -2.29
C GLY A 9 -7.16 -8.66 -0.88
N SER A 10 -6.10 -8.62 -0.06
CA SER A 10 -6.18 -7.98 1.25
C SER A 10 -6.42 -6.48 1.13
N ASP A 11 -7.36 -5.98 1.92
CA ASP A 11 -7.63 -4.54 2.09
C ASP A 11 -6.40 -3.83 2.69
N ILE A 12 -6.03 -2.71 2.07
CA ILE A 12 -4.93 -1.85 2.52
C ILE A 12 -5.32 -0.37 2.47
N PHE A 13 -4.60 0.43 3.25
CA PHE A 13 -4.66 1.88 3.28
C PHE A 13 -3.27 2.46 3.09
N VAL A 14 -3.18 3.60 2.42
CA VAL A 14 -1.96 4.41 2.31
C VAL A 14 -2.24 5.76 2.96
N ILE A 15 -1.33 6.21 3.82
CA ILE A 15 -1.42 7.50 4.50
C ILE A 15 -0.21 8.33 4.09
N GLY A 16 -0.43 9.44 3.40
CA GLY A 16 0.66 10.20 2.82
C GLY A 16 0.25 11.59 2.34
N ASN A 17 1.14 12.22 1.58
CA ASN A 17 0.97 13.60 1.12
C ASN A 17 1.03 13.71 -0.43
N PRO A 18 0.06 13.12 -1.16
CA PRO A 18 0.00 13.20 -2.62
C PRO A 18 -0.14 14.66 -3.08
N GLU A 19 0.65 15.07 -4.06
CA GLU A 19 0.71 16.43 -4.62
C GLU A 19 0.97 17.53 -3.57
N GLY A 20 1.53 17.18 -2.41
CA GLY A 20 1.74 18.12 -1.30
C GLY A 20 0.49 18.38 -0.44
N PHE A 21 -0.63 17.70 -0.71
CA PHE A 21 -1.80 17.74 0.18
C PHE A 21 -1.54 16.89 1.42
N GLU A 22 -1.43 17.53 2.58
CA GLU A 22 -1.15 16.85 3.83
C GLU A 22 -2.27 15.89 4.26
N SER A 23 -1.89 14.79 4.94
CA SER A 23 -2.81 13.90 5.66
C SER A 23 -3.87 13.23 4.77
N THR A 24 -3.50 12.84 3.55
CA THR A 24 -4.41 12.11 2.65
C THR A 24 -4.41 10.62 2.95
N VAL A 25 -5.61 10.02 2.98
CA VAL A 25 -5.80 8.58 3.11
C VAL A 25 -6.38 8.03 1.81
N SER A 26 -5.71 7.04 1.22
CA SER A 26 -6.24 6.30 0.07
C SER A 26 -6.43 4.82 0.43
N LYS A 27 -7.52 4.21 -0.08
CA LYS A 27 -7.86 2.79 0.14
C LYS A 27 -7.66 1.99 -1.14
N GLY A 28 -7.19 0.76 -1.01
CA GLY A 28 -7.14 -0.21 -2.10
C GLY A 28 -6.97 -1.63 -1.61
N ILE A 29 -6.46 -2.50 -2.48
CA ILE A 29 -6.11 -3.88 -2.17
C ILE A 29 -4.67 -4.19 -2.61
N ILE A 30 -4.15 -5.32 -2.15
CA ILE A 30 -2.99 -5.97 -2.79
C ILE A 30 -3.47 -6.61 -4.10
N SER A 31 -3.10 -6.01 -5.22
CA SER A 31 -3.49 -6.45 -6.56
C SER A 31 -2.65 -7.64 -7.05
N ALA A 32 -1.36 -7.66 -6.73
CA ALA A 32 -0.45 -8.75 -7.08
C ALA A 32 0.82 -8.76 -6.21
N ILE A 33 1.44 -9.93 -6.11
CA ILE A 33 2.76 -10.12 -5.50
C ILE A 33 3.68 -10.68 -6.59
N ARG A 34 4.85 -10.07 -6.77
CA ARG A 34 5.77 -10.37 -7.88
C ARG A 34 7.22 -10.46 -7.38
N ALA A 35 8.10 -10.96 -8.24
CA ALA A 35 9.54 -11.03 -7.99
C ALA A 35 9.88 -11.67 -6.64
N GLU A 36 9.40 -12.90 -6.39
CA GLU A 36 9.64 -13.63 -5.13
C GLU A 36 9.27 -12.81 -3.89
N ASN A 37 8.11 -12.15 -3.95
CA ASN A 37 7.57 -11.31 -2.89
C ASN A 37 8.34 -10.00 -2.60
N LYS A 38 9.24 -9.57 -3.51
CA LYS A 38 9.96 -8.30 -3.39
C LYS A 38 9.17 -7.11 -3.92
N ILE A 39 8.15 -7.34 -4.75
CA ILE A 39 7.32 -6.29 -5.33
C ILE A 39 5.86 -6.56 -4.98
N ILE A 40 5.25 -5.61 -4.28
CA ILE A 40 3.82 -5.60 -3.95
C ILE A 40 3.16 -4.56 -4.86
N GLN A 41 2.21 -5.01 -5.68
CA GLN A 41 1.40 -4.14 -6.52
C GLN A 41 0.08 -3.85 -5.79
N ILE A 42 -0.29 -2.59 -5.69
CA ILE A 42 -1.51 -2.13 -5.00
C ILE A 42 -2.48 -1.44 -5.98
N SER A 43 -3.75 -1.33 -5.59
CA SER A 43 -4.76 -0.54 -6.33
C SER A 43 -5.05 0.82 -5.71
N ALA A 44 -4.49 1.13 -4.53
CA ALA A 44 -4.74 2.39 -3.86
C ALA A 44 -4.23 3.56 -4.74
N PRO A 45 -5.03 4.61 -4.97
CA PRO A 45 -4.58 5.80 -5.70
C PRO A 45 -3.32 6.40 -5.08
N ILE A 46 -2.37 6.75 -5.95
CA ILE A 46 -1.03 7.26 -5.62
C ILE A 46 -0.61 8.30 -6.66
N SER A 47 0.03 9.36 -6.18
CA SER A 47 0.53 10.49 -6.98
C SER A 47 1.93 10.90 -6.49
N PRO A 48 2.71 11.71 -7.24
CA PRO A 48 3.88 12.42 -6.72
C PRO A 48 3.70 12.88 -5.26
N GLY A 49 4.73 12.73 -4.41
CA GLY A 49 4.62 12.99 -2.96
C GLY A 49 4.13 11.80 -2.13
N SER A 50 3.61 10.73 -2.75
CA SER A 50 3.24 9.49 -2.03
C SER A 50 4.44 8.59 -1.70
N SER A 51 5.61 8.82 -2.32
CA SER A 51 6.81 8.00 -2.11
C SER A 51 7.25 8.00 -0.65
N GLY A 52 7.47 6.81 -0.08
CA GLY A 52 7.83 6.63 1.34
C GLY A 52 6.64 6.59 2.30
N SER A 53 5.41 6.79 1.82
CA SER A 53 4.22 6.69 2.65
C SER A 53 4.01 5.27 3.17
N PRO A 54 3.61 5.10 4.45
CA PRO A 54 3.29 3.79 5.00
C PRO A 54 2.08 3.16 4.30
N ILE A 55 2.15 1.84 4.14
CA ILE A 55 1.04 1.00 3.70
C ILE A 55 0.60 0.16 4.90
N MET A 56 -0.68 0.27 5.27
CA MET A 56 -1.24 -0.42 6.42
C MET A 56 -2.32 -1.40 5.97
N LYS A 57 -2.33 -2.61 6.53
CA LYS A 57 -3.48 -3.53 6.41
C LYS A 57 -4.46 -3.27 7.56
N LYS A 58 -5.74 -3.59 7.36
CA LYS A 58 -6.68 -3.64 8.48
C LYS A 58 -6.21 -4.72 9.48
N ILE A 59 -6.08 -4.36 10.75
CA ILE A 59 -5.92 -5.35 11.82
C ILE A 59 -7.32 -5.81 12.17
N GLN A 60 -7.53 -7.13 12.11
CA GLN A 60 -8.77 -7.77 12.53
C GLN A 60 -8.54 -8.43 13.89
#